data_AF-A0A7V5WNA7-F1
#
_entry.id   AF-A0A7V5WNA7-F1
#
_cell.length_a   1.000
_cell.length_b   1.000
_cell.length_c   1.000
_cell.angle_alpha   90.00
_cell.angle_beta   90.00
_cell.angle_gamma   90.00
#
_symmetry.space_group_name_H-M   'P 1'
#
loop_
_entity.id
_entity.type
_entity.pdbx_description
1 polymer ?
#
loop_
_entity_poly.entity_id
_entity_poly.type
_entity_poly.pdbx_seq_one_letter_code
_entity_poly.pdbx_strand_id
1 'polypeptide(L)'
;MIKRDIAVKILNDLNYYPVLAIVGPRQSGKTTLAKNIFKDKPYINLEDLENRSFAQDDPKGFLAQFPNAVVIDEVQRVPELLSYI
;
A
#
# COMPACT_ATOMS: atom_id res chain seq x y z
N MET A 1 17.01 -10.29 8.65
CA MET A 1 15.64 -10.06 8.14
C MET A 1 15.11 -11.40 7.61
N ILE A 2 13.92 -11.84 8.03
CA ILE A 2 13.39 -13.17 7.66
C ILE A 2 12.89 -13.13 6.22
N LYS A 3 13.36 -14.06 5.37
CA LYS A 3 12.85 -14.25 4.01
C LYS A 3 11.44 -14.84 4.09
N ARG A 4 10.45 -14.18 3.48
CA ARG A 4 9.06 -14.65 3.44
C ARG A 4 8.80 -15.35 2.10
N ASP A 5 8.30 -16.57 2.12
CA ASP A 5 8.03 -17.36 0.90
C ASP A 5 7.02 -16.66 -0.03
N ILE A 6 6.03 -16.00 0.55
CA ILE A 6 5.00 -15.25 -0.19
C ILE A 6 5.58 -14.07 -1.00
N ALA A 7 6.80 -13.61 -0.72
CA ALA A 7 7.42 -12.49 -1.43
C ALA A 7 7.57 -12.76 -2.94
N VAL A 8 7.89 -14.00 -3.32
CA VAL A 8 8.02 -14.39 -4.74
C VAL A 8 6.68 -14.25 -5.44
N LYS A 9 5.60 -14.71 -4.80
CA LYS A 9 4.24 -14.59 -5.35
C LYS A 9 3.83 -13.13 -5.51
N ILE A 10 4.08 -12.29 -4.49
CA ILE A 10 3.76 -10.85 -4.54
C ILE A 10 4.45 -10.17 -5.73
N LEU A 11 5.75 -10.44 -5.93
CA LEU A 11 6.51 -9.85 -7.04
C LEU A 11 6.01 -10.34 -8.41
N ASN A 12 5.63 -11.61 -8.52
CA ASN A 12 5.07 -12.14 -9.75
C ASN A 12 3.71 -11.53 -10.06
N ASP A 13 2.81 -11.48 -9.07
CA ASP A 13 1.43 -10.99 -9.22
C ASP A 13 1.42 -9.50 -9.64
N LEU A 14 2.42 -8.70 -9.21
CA LEU A 14 2.58 -7.31 -9.64
C LEU A 14 2.84 -7.10 -11.13
N ASN A 15 3.30 -8.13 -11.86
CA ASN A 15 3.45 -8.04 -13.31
C ASN A 15 2.11 -8.16 -14.04
N TYR A 16 1.06 -8.63 -13.36
CA TYR A 16 -0.24 -8.93 -13.94
C TYR A 16 -1.35 -8.01 -13.43
N TYR A 17 -1.23 -7.51 -12.20
CA TYR A 17 -2.26 -6.71 -11.56
C TYR A 17 -1.77 -5.29 -11.26
N PRO A 18 -2.56 -4.25 -11.61
CA PRO A 18 -2.22 -2.86 -11.29
C PRO A 18 -2.29 -2.57 -9.79
N VAL A 19 -3.07 -3.37 -9.04
CA VAL A 19 -3.28 -3.24 -7.60
C VAL A 19 -3.11 -4.60 -6.95
N LEU A 20 -2.41 -4.65 -5.82
CA LEU A 20 -2.23 -5.85 -5.01
C LEU A 20 -2.46 -5.52 -3.53
N ALA A 21 -3.33 -6.31 -2.88
CA ALA A 21 -3.61 -6.19 -1.46
C ALA A 21 -2.86 -7.25 -0.65
N ILE A 22 -2.12 -6.83 0.39
CA ILE A 22 -1.49 -7.75 1.35
C ILE A 22 -2.39 -7.86 2.58
N VAL A 23 -3.14 -8.95 2.67
CA VAL A 23 -4.05 -9.23 3.79
C VAL A 23 -3.50 -10.31 4.72
N GLY A 24 -3.97 -10.33 5.97
CA GLY A 24 -3.60 -11.34 6.95
C GLY A 24 -3.77 -10.90 8.40
N PRO A 25 -3.57 -11.80 9.38
CA PRO A 25 -3.82 -11.53 10.80
C PRO A 25 -3.06 -10.30 11.33
N ARG A 26 -3.56 -9.73 12.44
CA ARG A 26 -2.81 -8.70 13.18
C ARG A 26 -1.45 -9.25 13.60
N GLN A 27 -0.43 -8.38 13.62
CA GLN A 27 0.94 -8.71 14.04
C GLN A 27 1.66 -9.82 13.24
N SER A 28 1.19 -10.14 12.02
CA SER A 28 1.86 -11.10 11.12
C SER A 28 3.06 -10.53 10.32
N GLY A 29 3.40 -9.25 10.53
CA GLY A 29 4.53 -8.58 9.89
C GLY A 29 4.28 -8.14 8.44
N LYS A 30 3.03 -7.81 8.07
CA LYS A 30 2.65 -7.33 6.73
C LYS A 30 3.37 -6.05 6.33
N THR A 31 3.35 -5.04 7.20
CA THR A 31 4.06 -3.77 6.99
C THR A 31 5.55 -3.99 6.79
N THR A 32 6.16 -4.85 7.61
CA THR A 32 7.57 -5.21 7.46
C THR A 32 7.83 -5.88 6.12
N LEU A 33 6.98 -6.81 5.69
CA LEU A 33 7.09 -7.45 4.39
C LEU A 33 6.99 -6.44 3.23
N ALA A 34 5.97 -5.57 3.25
CA ALA A 34 5.77 -4.56 2.22
C ALA A 34 6.95 -3.60 2.11
N LYS A 35 7.42 -3.06 3.25
CA LYS A 35 8.62 -2.19 3.30
C LYS A 35 9.88 -2.89 2.82
N ASN A 36 9.99 -4.21 3.02
CA ASN A 36 11.15 -4.97 2.58
C ASN A 36 11.16 -5.28 1.08
N ILE A 37 10.00 -5.59 0.51
CA ILE A 37 9.86 -5.88 -0.93
C ILE A 37 9.93 -4.58 -1.74
N PHE A 38 9.35 -3.49 -1.22
CA PHE A 38 9.16 -2.23 -1.94
C PHE A 38 9.98 -1.08 -1.36
N LYS A 39 11.26 -1.32 -1.06
CA LYS A 39 12.15 -0.32 -0.44
C LYS A 39 12.28 0.96 -1.25
N ASP A 40 12.22 0.84 -2.56
CA ASP A 40 12.43 1.95 -3.50
C ASP A 40 11.11 2.65 -3.89
N LYS A 41 9.98 2.22 -3.32
CA LYS A 41 8.66 2.84 -3.58
C LYS A 41 8.27 3.75 -2.42
N PRO A 42 7.55 4.85 -2.71
CA PRO A 42 6.89 5.64 -1.67
C PRO A 42 6.02 4.76 -0.77
N TYR A 43 6.08 5.01 0.53
CA TYR A 43 5.28 4.33 1.54
C TYR A 43 4.47 5.38 2.30
N ILE A 44 3.15 5.25 2.25
CA ILE A 44 2.20 6.12 2.95
C ILE A 44 1.40 5.29 3.94
N ASN A 45 1.19 5.82 5.14
CA ASN A 45 0.36 5.19 6.16
C ASN A 45 -0.84 6.10 6.46
N LEU A 46 -2.07 5.59 6.27
CA LEU A 46 -3.31 6.33 6.53
C LEU A 46 -3.75 6.31 8.01
N GLU A 47 -2.91 5.80 8.92
CA GLU A 47 -3.01 6.14 10.34
C GLU A 47 -2.49 7.54 10.66
N ASP A 48 -1.58 8.05 9.84
CA ASP A 48 -1.19 9.45 9.90
C ASP A 48 -2.39 10.34 9.51
N LEU A 49 -2.70 11.32 10.37
CA LEU A 49 -3.90 12.14 10.24
C LEU A 49 -3.84 13.08 9.04
N GLU A 50 -2.66 13.57 8.67
CA GLU A 50 -2.49 14.47 7.54
C GLU A 50 -2.65 13.70 6.22
N ASN A 51 -1.99 12.54 6.10
CA ASN A 51 -2.17 11.66 4.95
C ASN A 51 -3.61 11.20 4.79
N ARG A 52 -4.28 10.87 5.91
CA ARG A 52 -5.70 10.49 5.90
C ARG A 52 -6.59 11.63 5.42
N SER A 53 -6.47 12.81 6.02
CA SER A 53 -7.30 13.97 5.64
C SER A 53 -7.12 14.26 4.16
N PHE A 54 -5.89 14.28 3.67
CA PHE A 54 -5.64 14.56 2.26
C PHE A 54 -6.22 13.49 1.32
N ALA A 55 -6.07 12.20 1.66
CA ALA A 55 -6.66 11.11 0.89
C ALA A 55 -8.20 11.13 0.90
N GLN A 56 -8.82 11.68 1.95
CA GLN A 56 -10.27 11.84 2.08
C GLN A 56 -10.81 13.06 1.34
N ASP A 57 -10.14 14.20 1.51
CA ASP A 57 -10.59 15.50 1.00
C ASP A 57 -10.33 15.65 -0.51
N ASP A 58 -9.19 15.12 -0.99
CA ASP A 58 -8.85 15.08 -2.42
C ASP A 58 -8.19 13.74 -2.82
N PRO A 59 -9.00 12.66 -2.99
CA PRO A 59 -8.49 11.34 -3.36
C PRO A 59 -7.72 11.34 -4.69
N LYS A 60 -8.13 12.17 -5.65
CA LYS A 60 -7.47 12.26 -6.97
C LYS A 60 -6.12 12.96 -6.86
N GLY A 61 -6.06 14.09 -6.15
CA GLY A 61 -4.82 14.79 -5.87
C GLY A 61 -3.85 13.94 -5.06
N PHE A 62 -4.34 13.18 -4.08
CA PHE A 62 -3.54 12.22 -3.33
C PHE A 62 -2.88 11.17 -4.22
N LEU A 63 -3.66 10.50 -5.07
CA LEU A 63 -3.12 9.50 -6.00
C LEU A 63 -2.17 10.11 -7.04
N ALA A 64 -2.42 11.35 -7.47
CA ALA A 64 -1.57 12.06 -8.43
C ALA A 64 -0.14 12.33 -7.91
N GLN A 65 0.11 12.28 -6.60
CA GLN A 65 1.46 12.35 -6.05
C GLN A 65 2.32 11.13 -6.40
N PHE A 66 1.70 10.03 -6.82
CA PHE A 66 2.35 8.74 -7.04
C PHE A 66 2.13 8.26 -8.48
N PRO A 67 2.77 8.90 -9.48
CA PRO A 67 2.51 8.61 -10.90
C PRO A 67 2.92 7.19 -11.34
N ASN A 68 3.75 6.49 -10.55
CA ASN A 68 4.26 5.17 -10.88
C ASN A 68 3.66 4.08 -9.97
N ALA A 69 4.01 4.11 -8.68
CA ALA A 69 3.55 3.13 -7.70
C ALA A 69 3.71 3.68 -6.28
N VAL A 70 2.87 3.22 -5.37
CA VAL A 70 2.92 3.55 -3.94
C VAL A 70 2.47 2.35 -3.11
N VAL A 71 3.05 2.20 -1.93
CA VAL A 71 2.52 1.30 -0.89
C VAL A 71 1.65 2.13 0.04
N ILE A 72 0.37 1.82 0.08
CA ILE A 72 -0.60 2.44 1.00
C ILE A 72 -0.87 1.45 2.12
N ASP A 73 -0.44 1.78 3.34
CA ASP A 73 -0.72 1.00 4.55
C ASP A 73 -2.00 1.50 5.23
N GLU A 74 -2.68 0.57 5.90
CA GLU A 74 -3.91 0.85 6.64
C GLU A 74 -5.02 1.50 5.76
N VAL A 75 -5.14 1.06 4.49
CA VAL A 75 -6.08 1.59 3.49
C VAL A 75 -7.54 1.58 3.94
N GLN A 76 -7.92 0.67 4.83
CA GLN A 76 -9.27 0.60 5.38
C GLN A 76 -9.67 1.82 6.23
N ARG A 77 -8.74 2.75 6.50
CA ARG A 77 -9.03 4.06 7.10
C ARG A 77 -9.71 5.02 6.12
N VAL A 78 -9.52 4.81 4.81
CA VAL A 78 -10.09 5.59 3.70
C VAL A 78 -10.57 4.61 2.61
N PRO A 79 -11.59 3.77 2.89
CA PRO A 79 -12.04 2.74 1.93
C PRO A 79 -12.52 3.32 0.60
N GLU A 80 -13.07 4.54 0.60
CA GLU A 80 -13.53 5.29 -0.56
C GLU A 80 -12.43 5.56 -1.59
N LEU A 81 -11.15 5.59 -1.16
CA LEU A 81 -10.00 5.80 -2.03
C LEU A 81 -9.93 4.75 -3.16
N LEU A 82 -10.40 3.53 -2.89
CA LEU A 82 -10.44 2.44 -3.87
C LEU A 82 -11.39 2.72 -5.05
N SER A 83 -12.32 3.67 -4.92
CA SER A 83 -13.23 4.06 -6.01
C SER A 83 -12.55 4.95 -7.06
N TYR A 84 -11.32 5.39 -6.78
CA TYR A 84 -10.53 6.30 -7.62
C TYR A 84 -9.33 5.62 -8.31
N ILE A 85 -9.17 4.30 -8.11
CA ILE A 85 -8.10 3.47 -8.66
C ILE A 85 -8.67 2.60 -9.79
#